data_AF-A0A2Z3I4G0-F1
#
_entry.id   AF-A0A2Z3I4G0-F1
#
_cell.length_a   1.000
_cell.length_b   1.000
_cell.length_c   1.000
_cell.angle_alpha   90.00
_cell.angle_beta   90.00
_cell.angle_gamma   90.00
#
_symmetry.space_group_name_H-M   'P 1'
#
loop_
_entity.id
_entity.type
_entity.pdbx_description
1 polymer ?
#
loop_
_entity_poly.entity_id
_entity_poly.type
_entity_poly.pdbx_seq_one_letter_code
_entity_poly.pdbx_strand_id
1 'polypeptide(L)'
;MITQNKTKLLLSRCPRLEVIQCAQFQLFDNGPNPGKGKSQHNLKIEIYAGGRLDLFRPYWARTVPLIAPKKVMEWANEERATGGMNDETHGYYVRTFEIATDYAQEDNIEFAKMGHIGAKSENNLRYAGQFVLVVKEKNGPIQCVVYADGEMFGTEVFLYDKFWRPGGKRRKFFGLYDPNNMYARMKQEQEMEAKAVAQSAARGSNIPPVPTDQFTGYGARSPF
;
A
#
# COMPACT_ATOMS: atom_id res chain seq x y z
N MET A 1 -20.66 13.78 -13.72
CA MET A 1 -20.50 12.32 -13.87
C MET A 1 -19.24 11.71 -13.20
N ILE A 2 -18.45 12.44 -12.41
CA ILE A 2 -17.21 11.90 -11.79
C ILE A 2 -17.47 11.31 -10.38
N THR A 3 -18.57 11.69 -9.73
CA THR A 3 -18.85 11.38 -8.32
C THR A 3 -19.30 9.94 -8.08
N GLN A 4 -20.08 9.34 -8.99
CA GLN A 4 -20.59 7.97 -8.82
C GLN A 4 -19.49 6.89 -8.87
N ASN A 5 -18.46 7.07 -9.71
CA ASN A 5 -17.36 6.11 -9.83
C ASN A 5 -16.46 6.09 -8.58
N LYS A 6 -16.26 7.24 -7.92
CA LYS A 6 -15.48 7.29 -6.67
C LYS A 6 -16.22 6.59 -5.52
N THR A 7 -17.54 6.78 -5.38
CA THR A 7 -18.34 6.12 -4.34
C THR A 7 -18.36 4.61 -4.51
N LYS A 8 -18.47 4.11 -5.75
CA LYS A 8 -18.46 2.66 -6.05
C LYS A 8 -17.14 1.97 -5.67
N LEU A 9 -16.01 2.67 -5.79
CA LEU A 9 -14.68 2.18 -5.38
C LEU A 9 -14.45 2.20 -3.86
N LEU A 10 -15.18 3.05 -3.12
CA LEU A 10 -15.10 3.13 -1.66
C LEU A 10 -15.84 1.99 -0.95
N LEU A 11 -16.79 1.35 -1.65
CA LEU A 11 -17.62 0.25 -1.14
C LEU A 11 -17.34 -1.09 -1.82
N SER A 12 -16.32 -1.16 -2.68
CA SER A 12 -15.96 -2.40 -3.37
C SER A 12 -15.20 -3.35 -2.46
N ARG A 13 -15.47 -4.64 -2.65
CA ARG A 13 -14.65 -5.75 -2.18
C ARG A 13 -13.21 -5.64 -2.71
N CYS A 14 -12.27 -6.32 -2.05
CA CYS A 14 -10.95 -6.58 -2.62
C CYS A 14 -11.12 -7.24 -4.01
N PRO A 15 -10.42 -6.76 -5.05
CA PRO A 15 -10.46 -7.39 -6.36
C PRO A 15 -9.88 -8.81 -6.31
N ARG A 16 -10.29 -9.63 -7.29
CA ARG A 16 -9.76 -10.99 -7.51
C ARG A 16 -8.27 -10.96 -7.84
N LEU A 17 -7.56 -12.02 -7.49
CA LEU A 17 -6.11 -12.12 -7.66
C LEU A 17 -5.67 -11.92 -9.12
N GLU A 18 -6.46 -12.40 -10.08
CA GLU A 18 -6.23 -12.23 -11.53
C GLU A 18 -6.11 -10.78 -12.00
N VAL A 19 -6.71 -9.84 -11.25
CA VAL A 19 -6.67 -8.40 -11.56
C VAL A 19 -5.48 -7.72 -10.87
N ILE A 20 -4.95 -8.31 -9.80
CA ILE A 20 -3.90 -7.71 -8.97
C ILE A 20 -2.56 -7.89 -9.67
N GLN A 21 -2.01 -6.78 -10.16
CA GLN A 21 -0.67 -6.80 -10.75
C GLN A 21 0.42 -6.54 -9.70
N CYS A 22 0.12 -5.66 -8.75
CA CYS A 22 0.97 -5.34 -7.61
C CYS A 22 0.10 -4.89 -6.42
N ALA A 23 0.50 -5.24 -5.20
CA ALA A 23 -0.11 -4.72 -3.98
C ALA A 23 0.95 -4.20 -3.01
N GLN A 24 0.67 -3.04 -2.43
CA GLN A 24 1.46 -2.38 -1.40
C GLN A 24 0.77 -2.54 -0.04
N PHE A 25 1.55 -2.95 0.94
CA PHE A 25 1.14 -3.11 2.32
C PHE A 25 1.87 -2.07 3.17
N GLN A 26 1.14 -1.36 4.02
CA GLN A 26 1.72 -0.39 4.94
C GLN A 26 1.21 -0.65 6.36
N LEU A 27 2.09 -1.09 7.25
CA LEU A 27 1.73 -1.28 8.66
C LEU A 27 2.03 -0.01 9.44
N PHE A 28 1.03 0.43 10.20
CA PHE A 28 1.10 1.58 11.10
C PHE A 28 1.00 1.11 12.54
N ASP A 29 2.04 1.39 13.31
CA ASP A 29 2.04 1.23 14.77
C ASP A 29 1.69 2.56 15.44
N ASN A 30 0.52 2.61 16.08
CA ASN A 30 0.02 3.78 16.80
C ASN A 30 0.47 3.83 18.26
N GLY A 31 1.18 2.80 18.75
CA GLY A 31 1.60 2.65 20.13
C GLY A 31 0.48 2.18 21.07
N PRO A 32 0.81 1.89 22.34
CA PRO A 32 -0.08 1.20 23.30
C PRO A 32 -1.35 1.98 23.65
N ASN A 33 -1.34 3.30 23.47
CA ASN A 33 -2.47 4.19 23.79
C ASN A 33 -3.01 4.87 22.51
N PRO A 34 -3.68 4.13 21.60
CA PRO A 34 -4.13 4.67 20.32
C PRO A 34 -5.33 5.64 20.44
N GLY A 35 -5.98 5.67 21.61
CA GLY A 35 -7.21 6.43 21.87
C GLY A 35 -8.48 5.59 21.67
N LYS A 36 -9.62 6.07 22.19
CA LYS A 36 -10.90 5.34 22.17
C LYS A 36 -11.33 5.00 20.74
N GLY A 37 -11.70 3.73 20.50
CA GLY A 37 -12.18 3.24 19.21
C GLY A 37 -11.10 3.12 18.11
N LYS A 38 -9.82 3.28 18.45
CA LYS A 38 -8.70 3.14 17.51
C LYS A 38 -7.92 1.88 17.80
N SER A 39 -7.48 1.18 16.75
CA SER A 39 -6.56 0.05 16.92
C SER A 39 -5.12 0.53 17.13
N GLN A 40 -4.39 -0.21 17.97
CA GLN A 40 -2.95 -0.10 18.14
C GLN A 40 -2.22 -0.27 16.80
N HIS A 41 -2.66 -1.20 15.95
CA HIS A 41 -2.03 -1.47 14.66
C HIS A 41 -3.05 -1.36 13.52
N ASN A 42 -2.68 -0.72 12.42
CA ASN A 42 -3.50 -0.69 11.21
C ASN A 42 -2.67 -1.08 10.01
N LEU A 43 -3.25 -1.86 9.12
CA LEU A 43 -2.67 -2.23 7.84
C LEU A 43 -3.39 -1.46 6.74
N LYS A 44 -2.67 -0.64 5.97
CA LYS A 44 -3.19 -0.09 4.71
C LYS A 44 -2.75 -1.00 3.58
N ILE A 45 -3.69 -1.34 2.71
CA ILE A 45 -3.50 -2.14 1.52
C ILE A 45 -3.83 -1.24 0.32
N GLU A 46 -2.94 -1.17 -0.64
CA GLU A 46 -3.08 -0.42 -1.88
C GLU A 46 -2.83 -1.39 -3.04
N ILE A 47 -3.85 -1.64 -3.86
CA ILE A 47 -3.80 -2.54 -5.00
C ILE A 47 -3.69 -1.71 -6.26
N TYR A 48 -2.78 -2.13 -7.13
CA TYR A 48 -2.55 -1.55 -8.44
C TYR A 48 -2.93 -2.57 -9.51
N ALA A 49 -3.74 -2.10 -10.45
CA ALA A 49 -4.23 -2.89 -11.58
C ALA A 49 -4.22 -2.00 -12.82
N GLY A 50 -3.95 -2.60 -13.99
CA GLY A 50 -4.20 -1.97 -15.30
C GLY A 50 -3.01 -1.26 -15.96
N GLY A 51 -1.82 -1.86 -16.01
CA GLY A 51 -0.73 -1.39 -16.87
C GLY A 51 0.46 -0.84 -16.08
N ARG A 52 1.01 0.34 -16.44
CA ARG A 52 2.18 0.92 -15.74
C ARG A 52 1.83 1.21 -14.27
N LEU A 53 2.74 0.87 -13.35
CA LEU A 53 2.56 1.08 -11.92
C LEU A 53 2.55 2.58 -11.58
N ASP A 54 1.42 3.11 -11.12
CA ASP A 54 1.28 4.46 -10.57
C ASP A 54 0.99 4.39 -9.06
N LEU A 55 2.03 4.55 -8.24
CA LEU A 55 1.93 4.47 -6.78
C LEU A 55 1.01 5.53 -6.15
N PHE A 56 0.71 6.62 -6.85
CA PHE A 56 -0.14 7.70 -6.35
C PHE A 56 -1.63 7.45 -6.60
N ARG A 57 -1.96 6.51 -7.48
CA ARG A 57 -3.33 6.21 -7.89
C ARG A 57 -3.61 4.72 -7.78
N PRO A 58 -3.75 4.18 -6.56
CA PRO A 58 -4.15 2.79 -6.38
C PRO A 58 -5.54 2.57 -6.99
N TYR A 59 -5.69 1.43 -7.67
CA TYR A 59 -6.98 0.96 -8.21
C TYR A 59 -7.97 0.70 -7.07
N TRP A 60 -7.47 0.15 -5.97
CA TRP A 60 -8.25 -0.13 -4.77
C TRP A 60 -7.39 0.10 -3.53
N ALA A 61 -7.97 0.65 -2.46
CA ALA A 61 -7.24 0.82 -1.21
C ALA A 61 -8.15 0.69 0.01
N ARG A 62 -7.66 0.05 1.06
CA ARG A 62 -8.35 -0.06 2.36
C ARG A 62 -7.37 0.04 3.52
N THR A 63 -7.87 0.57 4.64
CA THR A 63 -7.18 0.53 5.92
C THR A 63 -7.91 -0.43 6.84
N VAL A 64 -7.23 -1.49 7.22
CA VAL A 64 -7.73 -2.58 8.05
C VAL A 64 -7.21 -2.40 9.48
N PRO A 65 -8.09 -2.23 10.48
CA PRO A 65 -7.68 -2.27 11.87
C PRO A 65 -7.30 -3.70 12.25
N LEU A 66 -6.09 -3.88 12.79
CA LEU A 66 -5.65 -5.19 13.28
C LEU A 66 -6.09 -5.36 14.73
N ILE A 67 -6.83 -6.41 15.00
CA ILE A 67 -7.44 -6.73 16.29
C ILE A 67 -7.02 -8.13 16.73
N ALA A 68 -7.40 -8.50 17.96
CA ALA A 68 -7.14 -9.85 18.46
C ALA A 68 -7.84 -10.89 17.56
N PRO A 69 -7.16 -11.98 17.15
CA PRO A 69 -7.74 -13.04 16.33
C PRO A 69 -9.08 -13.56 16.85
N LYS A 70 -9.19 -13.69 18.18
CA LYS A 70 -10.43 -14.12 18.85
C LYS A 70 -11.65 -13.27 18.47
N LYS A 71 -11.50 -11.94 18.37
CA LYS A 71 -12.61 -11.03 18.01
C LYS A 71 -13.05 -11.19 16.55
N VAL A 72 -12.11 -11.52 15.67
CA VAL A 72 -12.42 -11.82 14.27
C VAL A 72 -13.19 -13.13 14.17
N MET A 73 -12.78 -14.13 14.95
CA MET A 73 -13.43 -15.44 15.02
C MET A 73 -14.83 -15.37 15.64
N GLU A 74 -15.03 -14.59 16.71
CA GLU A 74 -16.34 -14.32 17.32
C GLU A 74 -17.33 -13.78 16.29
N TRP A 75 -16.92 -12.76 15.52
CA TRP A 75 -17.75 -12.24 14.43
C TRP A 75 -18.02 -13.29 13.34
N ALA A 76 -17.01 -14.07 12.94
CA ALA A 76 -17.19 -15.09 11.90
C ALA A 76 -18.18 -16.19 12.33
N ASN A 77 -18.19 -16.55 13.63
CA ASN A 77 -19.17 -17.46 14.21
C ASN A 77 -20.59 -16.87 14.18
N GLU A 78 -20.75 -15.60 14.54
CA GLU A 78 -22.04 -14.90 14.48
C GLU A 78 -22.58 -14.81 13.03
N GLU A 79 -21.74 -14.47 12.06
CA GLU A 79 -22.13 -14.41 10.64
C GLU A 79 -22.52 -15.79 10.10
N ARG A 80 -21.81 -16.86 10.48
CA ARG A 80 -22.18 -18.23 10.12
C ARG A 80 -23.52 -18.62 10.73
N ALA A 81 -23.71 -18.34 12.02
CA ALA A 81 -24.94 -18.69 12.73
C ALA A 81 -26.18 -17.96 12.17
N THR A 82 -25.99 -16.75 11.65
CA THR A 82 -27.05 -15.94 11.02
C THR A 82 -27.19 -16.18 9.51
N GLY A 83 -26.37 -17.06 8.92
CA GLY A 83 -26.40 -17.40 7.49
C GLY A 83 -25.71 -16.40 6.56
N GLY A 84 -25.02 -15.39 7.10
CA GLY A 84 -24.21 -14.42 6.35
C GLY A 84 -22.87 -14.99 5.83
N MET A 85 -22.47 -16.17 6.32
CA MET A 85 -21.24 -16.85 5.94
C MET A 85 -21.46 -18.36 5.75
N ASN A 86 -21.00 -18.91 4.63
CA ASN A 86 -21.04 -20.36 4.39
C ASN A 86 -19.91 -21.11 5.12
N ASP A 87 -20.04 -22.43 5.22
CA ASP A 87 -19.09 -23.28 5.95
C ASP A 87 -17.67 -23.24 5.38
N GLU A 88 -17.53 -23.16 4.05
CA GLU A 88 -16.24 -23.07 3.39
C GLU A 88 -15.51 -21.77 3.77
N THR A 89 -16.21 -20.64 3.68
CA THR A 89 -15.70 -19.32 4.05
C THR A 89 -15.34 -19.29 5.53
N HIS A 90 -16.21 -19.82 6.39
CA HIS A 90 -15.95 -19.94 7.83
C HIS A 90 -14.71 -20.78 8.13
N GLY A 91 -14.50 -21.87 7.39
CA GLY A 91 -13.32 -22.72 7.50
C GLY A 91 -11.99 -21.97 7.31
N TYR A 92 -11.95 -20.95 6.45
CA TYR A 92 -10.75 -20.09 6.32
C TYR A 92 -10.49 -19.25 7.59
N TYR A 93 -11.54 -18.74 8.24
CA TYR A 93 -11.39 -18.02 9.50
C TYR A 93 -10.88 -18.94 10.62
N VAL A 94 -11.42 -20.16 10.73
CA VAL A 94 -10.98 -21.15 11.72
C VAL A 94 -9.50 -21.48 11.56
N ARG A 95 -9.08 -21.90 10.36
CA ARG A 95 -7.68 -22.24 10.07
C ARG A 95 -6.74 -21.07 10.35
N THR A 96 -7.14 -19.85 9.97
CA THR A 96 -6.29 -18.68 10.19
C THR A 96 -6.22 -18.28 11.67
N PHE A 97 -7.31 -18.48 12.42
CA PHE A 97 -7.32 -18.28 13.86
C PHE A 97 -6.38 -19.26 14.58
N GLU A 98 -6.38 -20.53 14.17
CA GLU A 98 -5.45 -21.56 14.66
C GLU A 98 -4.00 -21.15 14.39
N ILE A 99 -3.67 -20.83 13.13
CA ILE A 99 -2.34 -20.34 12.74
C ILE A 99 -1.91 -19.13 13.59
N ALA A 100 -2.79 -18.14 13.77
CA ALA A 100 -2.48 -16.97 14.57
C ALA A 100 -2.26 -17.29 16.06
N THR A 101 -2.92 -18.33 16.57
CA THR A 101 -2.79 -18.80 17.95
C THR A 101 -1.49 -19.57 18.14
N ASP A 102 -1.09 -20.39 17.17
CA ASP A 102 0.19 -21.10 17.16
C ASP A 102 1.35 -20.11 17.18
N TYR A 103 1.32 -19.10 16.29
CA TYR A 103 2.32 -18.02 16.31
C TYR A 103 2.36 -17.26 17.64
N ALA A 104 1.23 -17.08 18.32
CA ALA A 104 1.21 -16.40 19.61
C ALA A 104 1.90 -17.19 20.73
N GLN A 105 2.17 -18.49 20.53
CA GLN A 105 2.94 -19.33 21.46
C GLN A 105 4.45 -19.30 21.19
N GLU A 106 4.87 -18.76 20.04
CA GLU A 106 6.29 -18.71 19.68
C GLU A 106 7.02 -17.54 20.36
N ASP A 107 8.18 -17.82 20.96
CA ASP A 107 8.97 -16.83 21.70
C ASP A 107 9.52 -15.69 20.82
N ASN A 108 9.72 -15.92 19.53
CA ASN A 108 10.22 -14.89 18.60
C ASN A 108 9.11 -13.98 18.05
N ILE A 109 7.84 -14.27 18.33
CA ILE A 109 6.73 -13.48 17.80
C ILE A 109 6.41 -12.32 18.76
N GLU A 110 6.36 -11.10 18.21
CA GLU A 110 5.89 -9.92 18.94
C GLU A 110 4.36 -9.87 18.94
N PHE A 111 3.74 -10.13 17.79
CA PHE A 111 2.30 -10.34 17.71
C PHE A 111 1.89 -11.09 16.44
N ALA A 112 0.79 -11.82 16.54
CA ALA A 112 -0.04 -12.26 15.41
C ALA A 112 -1.43 -11.64 15.56
N LYS A 113 -1.87 -10.86 14.57
CA LYS A 113 -3.16 -10.16 14.59
C LYS A 113 -3.92 -10.36 13.29
N MET A 114 -5.25 -10.34 13.39
CA MET A 114 -6.14 -10.43 12.23
C MET A 114 -6.91 -9.13 12.05
N GLY A 115 -7.49 -8.91 10.87
CA GLY A 115 -8.40 -7.79 10.64
C GLY A 115 -9.38 -8.04 9.51
N HIS A 116 -10.59 -7.51 9.63
CA HIS A 116 -11.61 -7.60 8.59
C HIS A 116 -11.34 -6.61 7.47
N ILE A 117 -11.44 -7.07 6.22
CA ILE A 117 -11.52 -6.16 5.08
C ILE A 117 -12.98 -5.73 4.93
N GLY A 118 -13.18 -4.43 4.75
CA GLY A 118 -14.50 -3.82 4.80
C GLY A 118 -14.49 -2.39 4.30
N ALA A 119 -15.68 -1.79 4.22
CA ALA A 119 -15.83 -0.36 3.96
C ALA A 119 -16.17 0.37 5.26
N LYS A 120 -15.27 1.27 5.67
CA LYS A 120 -15.44 2.08 6.89
C LYS A 120 -16.47 3.20 6.71
N SER A 121 -16.67 3.70 5.49
CA SER A 121 -17.48 4.89 5.22
C SER A 121 -18.99 4.64 5.31
N GLU A 122 -19.45 3.40 5.15
CA GLU A 122 -20.86 3.03 5.29
C GLU A 122 -20.99 1.86 6.27
N ASN A 123 -21.56 2.13 7.44
CA ASN A 123 -22.03 1.13 8.41
C ASN A 123 -20.99 0.13 8.98
N ASN A 124 -19.69 0.43 8.90
CA ASN A 124 -18.63 -0.52 9.29
C ASN A 124 -18.80 -1.89 8.60
N LEU A 125 -19.22 -1.88 7.33
CA LEU A 125 -19.45 -3.08 6.55
C LEU A 125 -18.18 -3.94 6.52
N ARG A 126 -18.32 -5.23 6.85
CA ARG A 126 -17.28 -6.25 6.75
C ARG A 126 -17.64 -7.20 5.61
N TYR A 127 -16.69 -7.52 4.75
CA TYR A 127 -16.94 -8.48 3.68
C TYR A 127 -16.58 -9.89 4.15
N ALA A 128 -17.59 -10.75 4.32
CA ALA A 128 -17.37 -12.16 4.63
C ALA A 128 -16.47 -12.81 3.58
N GLY A 129 -15.41 -13.48 4.01
CA GLY A 129 -14.40 -14.08 3.14
C GLY A 129 -13.24 -13.16 2.78
N GLN A 130 -13.23 -11.92 3.29
CA GLN A 130 -12.12 -10.99 3.10
C GLN A 130 -11.54 -10.50 4.43
N PHE A 131 -10.31 -10.90 4.71
CA PHE A 131 -9.61 -10.56 5.94
C PHE A 131 -8.10 -10.66 5.76
N VAL A 132 -7.36 -10.24 6.78
CA VAL A 132 -5.90 -10.31 6.78
C VAL A 132 -5.39 -11.00 8.03
N LEU A 133 -4.24 -11.64 7.90
CA LEU A 133 -3.36 -12.06 8.99
C LEU A 133 -2.06 -11.28 8.87
N VAL A 134 -1.61 -10.69 9.98
CA VAL A 134 -0.31 -10.02 10.08
C VAL A 134 0.45 -10.63 11.24
N VAL A 135 1.65 -11.10 10.96
CA VAL A 135 2.58 -11.67 11.94
C VAL A 135 3.83 -10.80 11.98
N LYS A 136 4.24 -10.39 13.18
CA LYS A 136 5.45 -9.61 13.40
C LYS A 136 6.35 -10.38 14.36
N GLU A 137 7.55 -10.69 13.90
CA GLU A 137 8.64 -11.16 14.76
C GLU A 137 9.27 -10.00 15.55
N LYS A 138 9.85 -10.29 16.72
CA LYS A 138 10.50 -9.30 17.60
C LYS A 138 11.68 -8.62 16.91
N ASN A 139 12.50 -9.40 16.21
CA ASN A 139 13.72 -8.94 15.52
C ASN A 139 13.74 -9.33 14.03
N GLY A 140 12.60 -9.76 13.50
CA GLY A 140 12.51 -10.38 12.17
C GLY A 140 11.58 -9.65 11.21
N PRO A 141 11.27 -10.30 10.07
CA PRO A 141 10.36 -9.73 9.09
C PRO A 141 8.95 -9.59 9.65
N ILE A 142 8.20 -8.69 9.05
CA ILE A 142 6.74 -8.69 9.17
C ILE A 142 6.22 -9.46 7.97
N GLN A 143 5.25 -10.34 8.21
CA GLN A 143 4.54 -11.08 7.20
C GLN A 143 3.08 -10.62 7.19
N CYS A 144 2.50 -10.54 6.00
CA CYS A 144 1.08 -10.25 5.85
C CYS A 144 0.50 -11.11 4.75
N VAL A 145 -0.61 -11.79 5.07
CA VAL A 145 -1.41 -12.55 4.11
C VAL A 145 -2.81 -11.93 4.08
N VAL A 146 -3.28 -11.66 2.88
CA VAL A 146 -4.66 -11.29 2.57
C VAL A 146 -5.38 -12.53 2.10
N TYR A 147 -6.52 -12.79 2.72
CA TYR A 147 -7.50 -13.77 2.27
C TYR A 147 -8.61 -12.98 1.57
N ALA A 148 -8.89 -13.32 0.32
CA ALA A 148 -9.94 -12.69 -0.47
C ALA A 148 -10.71 -13.76 -1.24
N ASP A 149 -11.87 -14.13 -0.72
CA ASP A 149 -12.86 -14.98 -1.40
C ASP A 149 -12.28 -16.33 -1.87
N GLY A 150 -11.46 -16.96 -1.01
CA GLY A 150 -10.82 -18.26 -1.27
C GLY A 150 -9.41 -18.15 -1.88
N GLU A 151 -9.01 -16.96 -2.33
CA GLU A 151 -7.65 -16.69 -2.81
C GLU A 151 -6.78 -16.08 -1.70
N MET A 152 -5.46 -16.29 -1.81
CA MET A 152 -4.48 -15.73 -0.88
C MET A 152 -3.38 -15.02 -1.64
N PHE A 153 -3.02 -13.83 -1.17
CA PHE A 153 -1.82 -13.13 -1.61
C PHE A 153 -1.25 -12.33 -0.46
N GLY A 154 0.02 -12.00 -0.52
CA GLY A 154 0.67 -11.40 0.63
C GLY A 154 2.08 -10.94 0.32
N THR A 155 2.70 -10.35 1.32
CA THR A 155 4.10 -9.97 1.25
C THR A 155 4.90 -10.90 2.14
N GLU A 156 5.96 -11.47 1.58
CA GLU A 156 6.86 -12.37 2.30
C GLU A 156 7.71 -11.59 3.31
N VAL A 157 8.11 -10.35 2.98
CA VAL A 157 8.90 -9.49 3.86
C VAL A 157 8.50 -8.03 3.68
N PHE A 158 8.17 -7.35 4.77
CA PHE A 158 8.12 -5.88 4.77
C PHE A 158 9.54 -5.30 4.79
N LEU A 159 9.80 -4.39 3.88
CA LEU A 159 10.93 -3.48 3.89
C LEU A 159 10.73 -2.40 4.96
N TYR A 160 11.80 -2.14 5.71
CA TYR A 160 11.82 -1.12 6.73
C TYR A 160 12.24 0.22 6.12
N ASP A 161 11.32 1.17 5.95
CA ASP A 161 11.68 2.45 5.32
C ASP A 161 10.79 3.61 5.76
N LYS A 162 11.11 4.20 6.93
CA LYS A 162 10.77 5.58 7.41
C LYS A 162 9.86 5.70 8.64
N PHE A 163 10.05 6.82 9.33
CA PHE A 163 9.08 7.38 10.24
C PHE A 163 7.84 7.86 9.47
N TRP A 164 6.63 7.68 10.03
CA TRP A 164 5.37 8.14 9.42
C TRP A 164 5.46 9.61 9.03
N ARG A 165 5.96 10.45 9.94
CA ARG A 165 6.18 11.89 9.72
C ARG A 165 7.63 12.25 10.07
N PRO A 166 8.23 13.23 9.39
CA PRO A 166 9.51 13.81 9.82
C PRO A 166 9.44 14.21 11.31
N GLY A 167 10.37 13.73 12.13
CA GLY A 167 10.41 13.98 13.58
C GLY A 167 9.40 13.18 14.43
N GLY A 168 8.58 12.33 13.84
CA GLY A 168 7.62 11.49 14.57
C GLY A 168 8.23 10.19 15.10
N LYS A 169 7.70 9.66 16.21
CA LYS A 169 8.12 8.34 16.75
C LYS A 169 7.43 7.13 16.08
N ARG A 170 6.33 7.37 15.35
CA ARG A 170 5.55 6.30 14.70
C ARG A 170 6.28 5.77 13.48
N ARG A 171 6.45 4.46 13.39
CA ARG A 171 7.15 3.79 12.29
C ARG A 171 6.14 3.32 11.24
N LYS A 172 6.54 3.40 9.98
CA LYS A 172 5.79 2.86 8.84
C LYS A 172 6.61 1.73 8.25
N PHE A 173 6.03 0.53 8.21
CA PHE A 173 6.62 -0.60 7.51
C PHE A 173 5.96 -0.71 6.14
N PHE A 174 6.71 -1.11 5.12
CA PHE A 174 6.18 -1.23 3.77
C PHE A 174 6.55 -2.57 3.15
N GLY A 175 5.56 -3.34 2.69
CA GLY A 175 5.77 -4.57 1.94
C GLY A 175 5.14 -4.50 0.56
N LEU A 176 5.64 -5.33 -0.36
CA LEU A 176 5.09 -5.50 -1.69
C LEU A 176 4.73 -6.96 -1.95
N TYR A 177 3.60 -7.15 -2.62
CA TYR A 177 3.31 -8.31 -3.44
C TYR A 177 3.45 -7.86 -4.89
N ASP A 178 4.50 -8.31 -5.57
CA ASP A 178 4.84 -7.89 -6.93
C ASP A 178 5.31 -9.08 -7.77
N PRO A 179 4.40 -10.02 -8.11
CA PRO A 179 4.75 -11.24 -8.82
C PRO A 179 5.38 -10.98 -10.20
N ASN A 180 5.19 -9.78 -10.76
CA ASN A 180 5.68 -9.40 -12.08
C ASN A 180 6.87 -8.41 -12.05
N ASN A 181 7.45 -8.15 -10.88
CA ASN A 181 8.57 -7.22 -10.68
C ASN A 181 8.33 -5.81 -11.26
N MET A 182 7.09 -5.32 -11.22
CA MET A 182 6.70 -4.02 -11.74
C MET A 182 7.35 -2.86 -10.99
N TYR A 183 7.57 -3.00 -9.69
CA TYR A 183 8.22 -1.98 -8.88
C TYR A 183 9.68 -1.78 -9.29
N ALA A 184 10.40 -2.87 -9.58
CA ALA A 184 11.76 -2.81 -10.10
C ALA A 184 11.81 -2.12 -11.46
N ARG A 185 10.89 -2.46 -12.37
CA ARG A 185 10.76 -1.81 -13.69
C ARG A 185 10.47 -0.31 -13.56
N MET A 186 9.54 0.07 -12.69
CA MET A 186 9.21 1.47 -12.41
C MET A 186 10.44 2.26 -11.93
N LYS A 187 11.25 1.68 -11.03
CA LYS A 187 12.50 2.33 -10.58
C LYS A 187 13.50 2.52 -11.71
N GLN A 188 13.70 1.49 -12.54
CA GLN A 188 14.61 1.57 -13.69
C GLN A 188 14.18 2.67 -14.67
N GLU A 189 12.88 2.74 -14.98
CA GLU A 189 12.33 3.80 -15.83
C GLU A 189 12.55 5.19 -15.23
N GLN A 190 12.28 5.38 -13.94
CA GLN A 190 12.49 6.65 -13.24
C GLN A 190 13.97 7.07 -13.22
N GLU A 191 14.89 6.11 -13.03
CA GLU A 191 16.32 6.38 -13.08
C GLU A 191 16.79 6.77 -14.48
N MET A 192 16.25 6.13 -15.53
CA MET A 192 16.54 6.49 -16.92
C MET A 192 15.99 7.87 -17.27
N GLU A 193 14.75 8.18 -16.88
CA GLU A 193 14.13 9.49 -17.05
C GLU A 193 14.93 10.58 -16.31
N ALA A 194 15.32 10.34 -15.05
CA ALA A 194 16.12 11.27 -14.27
C ALA A 194 17.51 11.52 -14.89
N LYS A 195 18.17 10.47 -15.41
CA LYS A 195 19.43 10.59 -16.14
C LYS A 195 19.27 11.39 -17.44
N ALA A 196 18.19 11.14 -18.19
CA ALA A 196 17.89 11.87 -19.43
C ALA A 196 17.63 13.37 -19.16
N VAL A 197 16.86 13.69 -18.11
CA VAL A 197 16.61 15.07 -17.68
C VAL A 197 17.92 15.74 -17.26
N ALA A 198 18.75 15.07 -16.44
CA ALA A 198 20.05 15.61 -16.02
C ALA A 198 20.99 15.87 -17.22
N GLN A 199 21.03 14.97 -18.21
CA GLN A 199 21.82 15.15 -19.44
C GLN A 199 21.30 16.29 -20.31
N SER A 200 19.97 16.45 -20.43
CA SER A 200 19.37 17.58 -21.16
C SER A 200 19.63 18.92 -20.48
N ALA A 201 19.60 18.97 -19.14
CA ALA A 201 19.92 20.16 -18.35
C ALA A 201 21.40 20.56 -18.52
N ALA A 202 22.32 19.59 -18.52
CA ALA A 202 23.74 19.81 -18.78
C ALA A 202 24.04 20.24 -20.23
N ARG A 203 23.21 19.83 -21.21
CA ARG A 203 23.32 20.30 -22.61
C ARG A 203 22.72 21.69 -22.80
N GLY A 204 21.63 22.03 -22.08
CA GLY A 204 21.00 23.35 -22.11
C GLY A 204 21.84 24.48 -21.49
N SER A 205 22.82 24.14 -20.64
CA SER A 205 23.75 25.11 -20.05
C SER A 205 24.99 25.41 -20.91
N ASN A 206 25.13 24.77 -22.08
CA ASN A 206 26.26 24.94 -23.00
C ASN A 206 25.91 25.82 -24.22
N ILE A 207 24.97 26.75 -24.09
CA ILE A 207 24.82 27.82 -25.09
C ILE A 207 26.01 28.77 -24.90
N PRO A 208 26.96 28.86 -25.84
CA PRO A 208 28.04 29.81 -25.73
C PRO A 208 27.44 31.23 -25.68
N PRO A 209 27.99 32.15 -24.87
CA PRO A 209 27.54 33.54 -24.89
C PRO A 209 27.65 34.06 -26.33
N VAL A 210 26.56 34.63 -26.83
CA VAL A 210 26.56 35.32 -28.13
C VAL A 210 27.64 36.40 -28.07
N PRO A 211 28.66 36.39 -28.97
CA PRO A 211 29.68 37.43 -28.97
C PRO A 211 29.03 38.78 -29.25
N THR A 212 29.07 39.70 -28.29
CA THR A 212 28.45 41.03 -28.37
C THR A 212 29.29 42.08 -29.11
N ASP A 213 30.21 41.68 -29.99
CA ASP A 213 31.05 42.64 -30.71
C ASP A 213 31.14 42.31 -32.19
N GLN A 214 30.25 42.90 -32.99
CA GLN A 214 30.55 43.44 -34.33
C GLN A 214 29.47 44.47 -34.73
N PHE A 215 29.57 45.69 -34.22
CA PHE A 215 28.97 46.85 -34.89
C PHE A 215 29.93 48.04 -34.85
N THR A 216 31.01 47.94 -35.64
CA THR A 216 31.86 49.07 -35.97
C THR A 216 31.56 49.54 -37.39
N GLY A 217 30.99 50.75 -37.49
CA GLY A 217 31.39 51.75 -38.49
C GLY A 217 30.86 51.65 -39.92
N TYR A 218 29.73 52.32 -40.18
CA TYR A 218 29.58 53.20 -41.34
C TYR A 218 29.10 54.54 -40.76
N GLY A 219 29.81 55.67 -40.82
CA GLY A 219 30.48 56.22 -41.99
C GLY A 219 29.61 57.31 -42.63
N ALA A 220 29.08 58.27 -41.86
CA ALA A 220 28.37 59.43 -42.42
C ALA A 220 29.33 60.63 -42.48
N ARG A 221 29.92 60.83 -43.67
CA ARG A 221 30.49 62.11 -44.10
C ARG A 221 29.36 63.06 -44.47
N SER A 222 29.41 64.28 -43.91
CA SER A 222 28.79 65.48 -44.49
C SER A 222 29.42 65.78 -45.86
N PRO A 223 28.70 66.32 -46.85
CA PRO A 223 28.66 67.78 -46.98
C PRO A 223 27.32 68.35 -47.50
N PHE A 224 27.25 69.68 -47.43
CA PHE A 224 26.63 70.61 -48.38
C PHE A 224 26.15 70.02 -49.72
#